data_AF-A0A5N9CXP2-F1
#
_entry.id   AF-A0A5N9CXP2-F1
#
_cell.length_a   1.000
_cell.length_b   1.000
_cell.length_c   1.000
_cell.angle_alpha   90.00
_cell.angle_beta   90.00
_cell.angle_gamma   90.00
#
_symmetry.space_group_name_H-M   'P 1'
#
loop_
_entity.id
_entity.type
_entity.pdbx_description
1 polymer ?
#
loop_
_entity_poly.entity_id
_entity_poly.type
_entity_poly.pdbx_seq_one_letter_code
_entity_poly.pdbx_strand_id
1 'polypeptide(L)'
;MAEILAAIGEDSDREGLQDTPARVARMYESLFSGVGMNTDDAIDAVFEAESHDPVIVSGLVFYSVCEHHLLPFYGEARLGYVPNGKIAGISKLARALEVALHRPQVQERHTAEM
;
A
#
# COMPACT_ATOMS: atom_id res chain seq x y z
N MET A 1 3.37 -8.66 -20.28
CA MET A 1 2.61 -9.81 -19.72
C MET A 1 2.48 -10.96 -20.72
N ALA A 2 2.06 -10.74 -21.97
CA ALA A 2 2.09 -11.78 -23.00
C ALA A 2 3.47 -12.46 -23.13
N GLU A 3 4.55 -11.66 -23.12
CA GLU A 3 5.93 -12.19 -23.08
C GLU A 3 6.24 -13.04 -21.84
N ILE A 4 5.72 -12.66 -20.67
CA ILE A 4 5.90 -13.43 -19.43
C ILE A 4 5.16 -14.77 -19.53
N LEU A 5 3.94 -14.77 -20.05
CA LEU A 5 3.14 -15.98 -20.27
C LEU A 5 3.85 -16.93 -21.26
N ALA A 6 4.35 -16.40 -22.37
CA ALA A 6 5.11 -17.19 -23.33
C ALA A 6 6.41 -17.75 -22.73
N ALA A 7 7.11 -16.95 -21.91
CA ALA A 7 8.36 -17.37 -21.25
C ALA A 7 8.17 -18.51 -20.23
N ILE A 8 6.97 -18.64 -19.64
CA ILE A 8 6.63 -19.77 -18.76
C ILE A 8 5.98 -20.95 -19.52
N GLY A 9 5.86 -20.88 -20.84
CA GLY A 9 5.33 -21.93 -21.69
C GLY A 9 3.80 -21.93 -21.86
N GLU A 10 3.11 -20.86 -21.47
CA GLU A 10 1.66 -20.71 -21.73
C GLU A 10 1.40 -20.18 -23.15
N ASP A 11 0.27 -20.59 -23.71
CA ASP A 11 -0.29 -20.02 -24.94
C ASP A 11 -1.07 -18.73 -24.61
N SER A 12 -0.52 -17.57 -24.96
CA SER A 12 -1.17 -16.27 -24.70
C SER A 12 -2.45 -16.04 -25.49
N ASP A 13 -2.67 -16.79 -26.58
CA ASP A 13 -3.82 -16.60 -27.48
C ASP A 13 -5.04 -17.42 -27.05
N ARG A 14 -4.90 -18.33 -26.07
CA ARG A 14 -6.03 -19.09 -25.52
C ARG A 14 -7.06 -18.15 -24.89
N GLU A 15 -8.34 -18.45 -25.11
CA GLU A 15 -9.49 -17.61 -24.71
C GLU A 15 -9.37 -17.03 -23.30
N GLY A 16 -8.95 -17.84 -22.32
CA GLY A 16 -8.83 -17.40 -20.92
C GLY A 16 -7.71 -16.37 -20.65
N LEU A 17 -6.71 -16.26 -21.51
CA LEU A 17 -5.52 -15.39 -21.31
C LEU A 17 -5.50 -14.15 -22.19
N GLN A 18 -6.34 -14.06 -23.21
CA GLN A 18 -6.37 -12.91 -24.14
C GLN A 18 -6.48 -11.57 -23.39
N ASP A 19 -7.35 -11.53 -22.37
CA ASP A 19 -7.55 -10.34 -21.54
C ASP A 19 -6.64 -10.27 -20.30
N THR A 20 -5.82 -11.28 -20.03
CA THR A 20 -4.93 -11.31 -18.86
C THR A 20 -4.00 -10.10 -18.80
N PRO A 21 -3.33 -9.67 -19.89
CA PRO A 21 -2.48 -8.48 -19.86
C PRO A 21 -3.22 -7.23 -19.36
N ALA A 22 -4.44 -7.00 -19.86
CA ALA A 22 -5.24 -5.84 -19.47
C ALA A 22 -5.75 -5.95 -18.01
N ARG A 23 -6.14 -7.16 -17.56
CA ARG A 23 -6.53 -7.39 -16.17
C ARG A 23 -5.36 -7.17 -15.20
N VAL A 24 -4.16 -7.65 -15.54
CA VAL A 24 -2.97 -7.44 -14.72
C VAL A 24 -2.58 -5.96 -14.67
N ALA A 25 -2.67 -5.24 -15.79
CA ALA A 25 -2.39 -3.80 -15.81
C ALA A 25 -3.30 -3.04 -14.82
N ARG A 26 -4.62 -3.27 -14.88
CA ARG A 26 -5.58 -2.66 -13.93
C ARG A 26 -5.33 -3.06 -12.47
N MET A 27 -4.91 -4.30 -12.23
CA MET A 27 -4.52 -4.75 -10.89
C MET A 27 -3.29 -3.98 -10.40
N TYR A 28 -2.27 -3.80 -11.25
CA TYR A 28 -1.06 -3.07 -10.92
C TYR A 28 -1.30 -1.58 -10.71
N GLU A 29 -2.23 -0.94 -11.44
CA GLU A 29 -2.64 0.45 -11.17
C GLU A 29 -3.12 0.63 -9.72
N SER A 30 -3.83 -0.36 -9.17
CA SER A 30 -4.31 -0.33 -7.78
C SER A 30 -3.19 -0.64 -6.77
N LEU A 31 -2.44 -1.72 -7.01
CA LEU A 31 -1.35 -2.16 -6.11
C LEU A 31 -0.18 -1.17 -6.05
N PHE A 32 0.00 -0.35 -7.08
CA PHE A 32 1.06 0.65 -7.18
C PHE A 32 0.53 2.08 -7.18
N SER A 33 -0.69 2.30 -6.68
CA SER A 33 -1.33 3.62 -6.67
C SER A 33 -0.60 4.66 -5.82
N GLY A 34 0.25 4.23 -4.89
CA GLY A 34 1.11 5.11 -4.09
C GLY A 34 2.39 5.56 -4.80
N VAL A 35 2.77 4.95 -5.93
CA VAL A 35 3.99 5.36 -6.66
C VAL A 35 3.89 6.82 -7.09
N GLY A 36 4.89 7.63 -6.69
CA GLY A 36 4.92 9.06 -6.98
C GLY A 36 4.04 9.93 -6.07
N MET A 37 3.35 9.35 -5.08
CA MET A 37 2.62 10.08 -4.06
C MET A 37 3.46 10.29 -2.80
N ASN A 38 3.31 11.46 -2.17
CA ASN A 38 3.85 11.73 -0.84
C ASN A 38 2.86 11.26 0.23
N THR A 39 3.35 10.53 1.23
CA THR A 39 2.57 10.05 2.36
C THR A 39 2.02 11.20 3.21
N ASP A 40 2.76 12.30 3.33
CA ASP A 40 2.33 13.47 4.12
C ASP A 40 1.03 14.08 3.61
N ASP A 41 0.85 14.07 2.28
CA ASP A 41 -0.34 14.62 1.61
C ASP A 41 -1.60 13.78 1.92
N ALA A 42 -1.45 12.56 2.42
CA ALA A 42 -2.57 11.71 2.83
C ALA A 42 -3.17 12.12 4.18
N ILE A 43 -2.43 12.90 5.00
CA ILE A 43 -2.89 13.41 6.30
C ILE A 43 -3.45 14.82 6.13
N ASP A 44 -4.57 14.92 5.41
CA ASP A 44 -5.24 16.17 5.06
C ASP A 44 -6.29 16.64 6.10
N ALA A 45 -6.54 15.86 7.16
CA ALA A 45 -7.51 16.17 8.20
C ALA A 45 -6.92 15.96 9.60
N VAL A 46 -6.75 17.08 10.32
CA VAL A 46 -6.26 17.14 11.69
C VAL A 46 -7.21 17.96 12.57
N PHE A 47 -7.37 17.54 13.81
CA PHE A 47 -8.30 18.10 14.79
C PHE A 47 -7.53 18.58 16.02
N GLU A 48 -8.07 19.54 16.77
CA GLU A 48 -7.47 19.94 18.05
C GLU A 48 -7.51 18.79 19.06
N ALA A 49 -6.41 18.61 19.77
CA ALA A 49 -6.27 17.58 20.79
C ALA A 49 -6.36 18.20 22.17
N GLU A 50 -7.37 17.81 22.95
CA GLU A 50 -7.52 18.23 24.34
C GLU A 50 -6.61 17.43 25.30
N SER A 51 -6.17 16.23 24.88
CA SER A 51 -5.29 15.35 25.66
C SER A 51 -3.94 15.15 24.95
N HIS A 52 -2.93 14.75 25.74
CA HIS A 52 -1.59 14.38 25.26
C HIS A 52 -1.35 12.87 25.38
N ASP A 53 -2.42 12.11 25.54
CA ASP A 53 -2.33 10.67 25.65
C ASP A 53 -1.90 10.05 24.31
N PRO A 54 -1.08 9.00 24.32
CA PRO A 54 -0.71 8.30 23.09
C PRO A 54 -1.94 7.81 22.34
N VAL A 55 -1.99 8.08 21.03
CA VAL A 55 -2.98 7.52 20.13
C VAL A 55 -2.39 6.27 19.50
N ILE A 56 -3.09 5.14 19.64
CA ILE A 56 -2.72 3.88 19.02
C ILE A 56 -3.87 3.42 18.13
N VAL A 57 -3.57 3.22 16.84
CA VAL A 57 -4.47 2.58 15.89
C VAL A 57 -3.91 1.19 15.57
N SER A 58 -4.71 0.16 15.81
CA SER A 58 -4.33 -1.24 15.58
C SER A 58 -5.35 -1.93 14.67
N GLY A 59 -5.02 -3.12 14.15
CA GLY A 59 -5.91 -3.85 13.26
C GLY A 59 -5.93 -3.30 11.83
N LEU A 60 -4.93 -2.52 11.42
CA LEU A 60 -4.83 -2.00 10.06
C LEU A 60 -4.29 -3.09 9.13
N VAL A 61 -5.17 -3.83 8.48
CA VAL A 61 -4.79 -4.81 7.47
C VAL A 61 -4.23 -4.08 6.25
N PHE A 62 -3.11 -4.55 5.74
CA PHE A 62 -2.49 -3.99 4.55
C PHE A 62 -2.04 -5.07 3.57
N TYR A 63 -1.87 -4.63 2.32
CA TYR A 63 -1.29 -5.41 1.23
C TYR A 63 -0.21 -4.57 0.55
N SER A 64 0.86 -5.22 0.12
CA SER A 64 1.94 -4.59 -0.63
C SER A 64 2.59 -5.64 -1.52
N VAL A 65 3.63 -5.24 -2.25
CA VAL A 65 4.30 -6.08 -3.24
C VAL A 65 5.80 -6.02 -3.01
N CYS A 66 6.43 -7.17 -2.84
CA CYS A 66 7.87 -7.27 -2.65
C CYS A 66 8.60 -6.79 -3.91
N GLU A 67 9.49 -5.81 -3.79
CA GLU A 67 10.20 -5.26 -4.96
C GLU A 67 11.13 -6.27 -5.65
N HIS A 68 11.63 -7.27 -4.93
CA HIS A 68 12.55 -8.27 -5.49
C HIS A 68 11.88 -9.30 -6.40
N HIS A 69 10.61 -9.63 -6.10
CA HIS A 69 9.92 -10.75 -6.73
C HIS A 69 8.58 -10.35 -7.36
N LEU A 70 8.12 -9.13 -7.09
CA LEU A 70 6.77 -8.65 -7.42
C LEU A 70 5.65 -9.57 -6.91
N LEU A 71 5.92 -10.26 -5.80
CA LEU A 71 4.96 -11.10 -5.10
C LEU A 71 4.27 -10.32 -3.98
N PRO A 72 2.96 -10.50 -3.79
CA PRO A 72 2.25 -9.82 -2.72
C PRO A 72 2.73 -10.30 -1.36
N PHE A 73 2.79 -9.39 -0.41
CA PHE A 73 2.84 -9.69 1.02
C PHE A 73 1.78 -8.84 1.73
N TYR A 74 1.34 -9.31 2.89
CA TYR A 74 0.25 -8.70 3.63
C TYR A 74 0.47 -8.91 5.12
N GLY A 75 -0.20 -8.09 5.92
CA GLY A 75 -0.07 -8.15 7.37
C GLY A 75 -1.01 -7.20 8.08
N GLU A 76 -0.74 -7.01 9.36
CA GLU A 76 -1.42 -6.03 10.20
C GLU A 76 -0.40 -5.00 10.68
N ALA A 77 -0.71 -3.71 10.47
CA ALA A 77 0.06 -2.61 10.98
C ALA A 77 -0.56 -2.06 12.27
N ARG A 78 0.29 -1.49 13.11
CA ARG A 78 -0.08 -0.69 14.28
C ARG A 78 0.63 0.64 14.17
N LEU A 79 -0.14 1.72 14.22
CA LEU A 79 0.37 3.09 14.17
C LEU A 79 0.21 3.71 15.56
N GLY A 80 1.27 4.34 16.05
CA GLY A 80 1.28 4.98 17.35
C GLY A 80 1.95 6.34 17.26
N TYR A 81 1.33 7.37 17.83
CA TYR A 81 1.94 8.69 17.96
C TYR A 81 1.45 9.40 19.22
N VAL A 82 2.22 10.38 19.69
CA VAL A 82 1.83 11.26 20.79
C VAL A 82 1.36 12.59 20.19
N PRO A 83 0.09 12.99 20.41
CA PRO A 83 -0.43 14.26 19.92
C PRO A 83 0.34 15.46 20.46
N ASN A 84 0.58 16.47 19.61
CA ASN A 84 1.12 17.78 20.01
C ASN A 84 0.11 18.87 19.68
N GLY A 85 -0.98 18.92 20.45
CA GLY A 85 -2.11 19.83 20.23
C GLY A 85 -2.97 19.49 19.00
N LYS A 86 -2.58 18.49 18.19
CA LYS A 86 -3.34 18.01 17.03
C LYS A 86 -3.40 16.48 16.96
N ILE A 87 -4.55 15.97 16.52
CA ILE A 87 -4.84 14.56 16.26
C ILE A 87 -5.18 14.38 14.78
N ALA A 88 -4.55 13.42 14.12
CA ALA A 88 -4.91 12.98 12.78
C ALA A 88 -6.17 12.11 12.80
N GLY A 89 -7.04 12.28 11.79
CA GLY A 89 -8.18 11.38 11.62
C GLY A 89 -7.74 9.94 11.35
N ILE A 90 -8.41 8.96 11.97
CA ILE A 90 -8.07 7.52 11.83
C ILE A 90 -8.08 7.08 10.36
N SER A 91 -9.05 7.55 9.56
CA SER A 91 -9.11 7.24 8.13
C SER A 91 -7.93 7.79 7.33
N LYS A 92 -7.30 8.88 7.80
CA LYS A 92 -6.14 9.49 7.17
C LYS A 92 -4.86 8.75 7.49
N LEU A 93 -4.73 8.24 8.72
CA LEU A 93 -3.65 7.33 9.09
C LEU A 93 -3.70 6.03 8.25
N ALA A 94 -4.90 5.47 8.06
CA ALA A 94 -5.07 4.31 7.19
C ALA A 94 -4.72 4.62 5.73
N ARG A 95 -5.08 5.81 5.23
CA ARG A 95 -4.74 6.25 3.88
C ARG A 95 -3.24 6.49 3.70
N ALA A 96 -2.58 7.06 4.69
CA ALA A 96 -1.13 7.25 4.70
C ALA A 96 -0.40 5.90 4.62
N LEU A 97 -0.82 4.94 5.44
CA LEU A 97 -0.34 3.56 5.38
C LEU A 97 -0.53 2.95 3.98
N GLU A 98 -1.70 3.14 3.36
CA GLU A 98 -1.96 2.68 1.99
C GLU A 98 -1.01 3.31 0.98
N VAL A 99 -0.82 4.64 1.01
CA VAL A 99 0.10 5.36 0.11
C VAL A 99 1.54 4.89 0.27
N ALA A 100 1.98 4.62 1.51
CA ALA A 100 3.31 4.11 1.80
C ALA A 100 3.51 2.69 1.25
N LEU A 101 2.48 1.86 1.29
CA LEU A 101 2.55 0.42 0.95
C LEU A 101 2.16 0.06 -0.48
N HIS A 102 1.37 0.89 -1.16
CA HIS A 102 0.95 0.64 -2.54
C HIS A 102 2.04 1.07 -3.53
N ARG A 103 3.22 0.46 -3.39
CA ARG A 103 4.42 0.59 -4.23
C ARG A 103 5.30 -0.65 -4.01
N PRO A 104 6.29 -0.93 -4.88
CA PRO A 104 7.28 -1.97 -4.59
C PRO A 104 7.99 -1.67 -3.26
N GLN A 105 8.03 -2.66 -2.37
CA GLN A 105 8.51 -2.51 -0.99
C GLN A 105 9.41 -3.66 -0.55
N VAL A 106 10.17 -3.42 0.51
CA VAL A 106 10.88 -4.44 1.30
C VAL A 106 10.34 -4.38 2.72
N GLN A 107 9.99 -5.54 3.30
CA GLN A 107 9.35 -5.60 4.61
C GLN A 107 10.20 -4.89 5.68
N GLU A 108 11.53 -5.03 5.60
CA GLU A 108 12.49 -4.43 6.52
C GLU A 108 12.60 -2.89 6.37
N ARG A 109 12.36 -2.35 5.17
CA ARG A 109 12.46 -0.91 4.90
C ARG A 109 11.22 -0.16 5.36
N HIS A 110 10.06 -0.78 5.19
CA HIS A 110 8.76 -0.16 5.50
C HIS A 110 8.62 0.29 6.97
N THR A 111 9.18 -0.46 7.93
CA THR A 111 9.11 -0.06 9.35
C THR A 111 9.91 1.23 9.65
N ALA A 112 10.87 1.60 8.81
CA ALA A 112 11.71 2.78 9.00
C ALA A 112 11.23 4.02 8.19
N GLU A 113 10.34 3.83 7.22
CA GLU A 113 9.79 4.89 6.35
C GLU A 113 8.46 5.47 6.84
N MET A 114 7.92 4.96 7.95
CA MET A 114 6.76 5.49 8.68
C MET A 114 7.18 6.17 9.97
#